data_AF-A0A926X910-F1
#
_entry.id   AF-A0A926X910-F1
#
_cell.length_a   1.000
_cell.length_b   1.000
_cell.length_c   1.000
_cell.angle_alpha   90.00
_cell.angle_beta   90.00
_cell.angle_gamma   90.00
#
_symmetry.space_group_name_H-M   'P 1'
#
loop_
_entity.id
_entity.type
_entity.pdbx_description
1 polymer ?
#
loop_
_entity_poly.entity_id
_entity_poly.type
_entity_poly.pdbx_seq_one_letter_code
_entity_poly.pdbx_strand_id
1 'polypeptide(L)'
;MSRGFGATKPKRRTKKIPASQASKVRQCDVEAGSRFSPEEDWKVNCEKQALAWYAGVYNPLAEIEPERIREIEADEEEWLFLARMIGWLEVDDELDALYFTAPPPSFDEIQADWYLRPVLTTFLEEPTPLKDVMADHPIPHQLVDQVIAHHTKRLKWKPERVATFIQDVSGKTETDLLNEDYAAILLELQHL
;
A
#
# COMPACT_ATOMS: atom_id res chain seq x y z
N MET A 1 -56.53 -54.93 -2.77
CA MET A 1 -56.15 -56.36 -2.90
C MET A 1 -55.00 -56.47 -3.90
N SER A 2 -53.98 -57.28 -3.56
CA SER A 2 -53.01 -57.99 -4.43
C SER A 2 -52.07 -57.16 -5.31
N ARG A 3 -50.77 -57.04 -4.94
CA ARG A 3 -49.62 -57.95 -5.16
C ARG A 3 -48.89 -57.67 -6.49
N GLY A 4 -47.57 -57.46 -6.42
CA GLY A 4 -46.70 -57.61 -7.58
C GLY A 4 -45.29 -57.04 -7.43
N PHE A 5 -44.41 -57.79 -6.77
CA PHE A 5 -42.95 -57.61 -6.86
C PHE A 5 -42.46 -57.83 -8.30
N GLY A 6 -41.46 -57.04 -8.72
CA GLY A 6 -40.71 -57.25 -9.94
C GLY A 6 -39.37 -56.52 -9.88
N ALA A 7 -38.35 -57.22 -9.37
CA ALA A 7 -36.97 -56.77 -9.41
C ALA A 7 -36.37 -57.02 -10.80
N THR A 8 -35.73 -56.01 -11.40
CA THR A 8 -34.54 -56.17 -12.25
C THR A 8 -33.80 -54.82 -12.40
N LYS A 9 -32.58 -54.73 -11.85
CA LYS A 9 -31.47 -53.94 -12.41
C LYS A 9 -30.53 -54.94 -13.11
N PRO A 10 -29.52 -54.56 -13.93
CA PRO A 10 -29.17 -53.27 -14.54
C PRO A 10 -28.83 -53.38 -16.05
N LYS A 11 -28.68 -52.24 -16.76
CA LYS A 11 -27.66 -52.13 -17.82
C LYS A 11 -27.17 -50.68 -17.96
N ARG A 12 -25.94 -50.44 -17.52
CA ARG A 12 -25.11 -49.28 -17.84
C ARG A 12 -24.95 -49.18 -19.37
N ARG A 13 -25.11 -47.99 -19.94
CA ARG A 13 -24.01 -47.31 -20.66
C ARG A 13 -24.35 -45.87 -21.03
N THR A 14 -23.46 -44.99 -20.56
CA THR A 14 -23.01 -43.70 -21.14
C THR A 14 -24.08 -42.69 -21.54
N LYS A 15 -24.41 -41.80 -20.59
CA LYS A 15 -24.99 -40.47 -20.86
C LYS A 15 -24.00 -39.67 -21.70
N LYS A 16 -24.44 -39.26 -22.90
CA LYS A 16 -23.97 -38.03 -23.55
C LYS A 16 -24.47 -36.85 -22.71
N ILE A 17 -23.55 -36.02 -22.23
CA ILE A 17 -23.87 -34.71 -21.64
C ILE A 17 -24.00 -33.71 -22.80
N PRO A 18 -25.06 -32.89 -22.85
CA PRO A 18 -25.28 -31.94 -23.92
C PRO A 18 -24.37 -30.72 -23.80
N ALA A 19 -24.10 -30.12 -24.96
CA ALA A 19 -23.43 -28.84 -25.12
C ALA A 19 -24.12 -27.77 -24.28
N SER A 20 -23.35 -27.16 -23.37
CA SER A 20 -23.71 -25.97 -22.63
C SER A 20 -22.57 -24.97 -22.84
N GLN A 21 -22.95 -23.82 -23.38
CA GLN A 21 -22.12 -22.67 -23.65
C GLN A 21 -21.17 -22.36 -22.49
N ALA A 22 -19.87 -22.40 -22.78
CA ALA A 22 -18.86 -21.73 -21.98
C ALA A 22 -18.10 -20.82 -22.94
N SER A 23 -18.31 -19.52 -22.72
CA SER A 23 -17.67 -18.42 -23.39
C SER A 23 -16.18 -18.66 -23.54
N LYS A 24 -15.70 -18.59 -24.78
CA LYS A 24 -14.31 -18.67 -25.16
C LYS A 24 -13.63 -17.35 -24.77
N VAL A 25 -13.44 -17.14 -23.47
CA VAL A 25 -12.46 -16.17 -22.97
C VAL A 25 -11.12 -16.79 -23.32
N ARG A 26 -10.43 -16.22 -24.32
CA ARG A 26 -9.02 -16.49 -24.53
C ARG A 26 -8.31 -16.06 -23.27
N GLN A 27 -8.07 -17.01 -22.38
CA GLN A 27 -7.08 -16.88 -21.34
C GLN A 27 -5.76 -16.75 -22.10
N CYS A 28 -5.24 -15.53 -22.20
CA CYS A 28 -3.87 -15.33 -22.61
C CYS A 28 -3.03 -15.98 -21.52
N ASP A 29 -2.54 -17.20 -21.78
CA ASP A 29 -1.42 -17.77 -21.06
C ASP A 29 -0.24 -16.81 -21.28
N VAL A 30 -0.06 -15.87 -20.36
CA VAL A 30 1.20 -15.13 -20.23
C VAL A 30 2.14 -16.11 -19.58
N GLU A 31 2.96 -16.76 -20.40
CA GLU A 31 4.06 -17.59 -19.93
C GLU A 31 4.92 -16.76 -18.97
N ALA A 32 4.86 -17.12 -17.69
CA ALA A 32 5.79 -16.67 -16.66
C ALA A 32 7.17 -17.24 -16.98
N GLY A 33 7.90 -16.56 -17.85
CA GLY A 33 9.19 -17.05 -18.34
C GLY A 33 9.92 -16.14 -19.31
N SER A 34 9.52 -14.88 -19.47
CA SER A 34 10.35 -13.91 -20.17
C SER A 34 11.18 -13.17 -19.14
N ARG A 35 12.50 -13.33 -19.20
CA ARG A 35 13.44 -12.35 -18.65
C ARG A 35 13.20 -11.06 -19.42
N PHE A 36 12.21 -10.28 -19.01
CA PHE A 36 11.97 -8.95 -19.53
C PHE A 36 13.16 -8.09 -19.11
N SER A 37 14.03 -7.75 -20.05
CA SER A 37 14.99 -6.69 -19.79
C SER A 37 14.23 -5.37 -19.85
N PRO A 38 14.19 -4.57 -18.78
CA PRO A 38 13.60 -3.22 -18.80
C PRO A 38 14.13 -2.37 -19.96
N GLU A 39 15.34 -2.69 -20.46
CA GLU A 39 16.03 -2.02 -21.56
C GLU A 39 15.39 -2.21 -22.96
N GLU A 40 14.58 -3.24 -23.18
CA GLU A 40 13.96 -3.53 -24.49
C GLU A 40 12.54 -2.97 -24.61
N ASP A 41 11.75 -3.02 -23.53
CA ASP A 41 10.37 -2.51 -23.51
C ASP A 41 10.30 -0.98 -23.56
N TRP A 42 11.31 -0.25 -23.06
CA TRP A 42 11.27 1.21 -23.08
C TRP A 42 11.39 1.81 -24.48
N LYS A 43 12.23 1.22 -25.33
CA LYS A 43 12.53 1.76 -26.68
C LYS A 43 11.30 1.82 -27.58
N VAL A 44 10.26 1.04 -27.26
CA VAL A 44 9.07 0.91 -28.10
C VAL A 44 7.99 1.94 -27.71
N ASN A 45 7.98 2.47 -26.48
CA ASN A 45 6.93 3.43 -26.06
C ASN A 45 7.28 4.33 -24.85
N CYS A 46 8.42 5.03 -24.89
CA CYS A 46 8.90 5.87 -23.78
C CYS A 46 7.85 6.85 -23.24
N GLU A 47 7.10 7.51 -24.13
CA GLU A 47 6.10 8.51 -23.72
C GLU A 47 4.95 7.89 -22.92
N LYS A 48 4.41 6.73 -23.37
CA LYS A 48 3.32 6.07 -22.63
C LYS A 48 3.79 5.54 -21.28
N GLN A 49 5.01 5.05 -21.20
CA GLN A 49 5.58 4.58 -19.94
C GLN A 49 5.88 5.72 -18.98
N ALA A 50 6.41 6.85 -19.48
CA ALA A 50 6.58 8.04 -18.66
C ALA A 50 5.23 8.52 -18.09
N LEU A 51 4.18 8.59 -18.93
CA LEU A 51 2.84 8.95 -18.46
C LEU A 51 2.28 7.95 -17.44
N ALA A 52 2.50 6.66 -17.65
CA ALA A 52 2.09 5.63 -16.70
C ALA A 52 2.89 5.69 -15.38
N TRP A 53 4.16 6.11 -15.44
CA TRP A 53 5.00 6.34 -14.26
C TRP A 53 4.53 7.55 -13.47
N TYR A 54 4.26 8.69 -14.14
CA TYR A 54 3.68 9.88 -13.51
C TYR A 54 2.32 9.61 -12.87
N ALA A 55 1.54 8.70 -13.46
CA ALA A 55 0.27 8.25 -12.88
C ALA A 55 0.44 7.24 -11.72
N GLY A 56 1.66 6.88 -11.34
CA GLY A 56 1.95 5.95 -10.24
C GLY A 56 1.55 4.49 -10.52
N VAL A 57 1.24 4.14 -11.78
CA VAL A 57 0.77 2.78 -12.16
C VAL A 57 1.87 1.92 -12.78
N TYR A 58 2.95 2.53 -13.26
CA TYR A 58 4.10 1.83 -13.82
C TYR A 58 5.30 1.91 -12.89
N ASN A 59 5.82 0.74 -12.50
CA ASN A 59 7.08 0.61 -11.79
C ASN A 59 8.02 -0.34 -12.54
N PRO A 60 8.96 0.19 -13.35
CA PRO A 60 9.92 -0.65 -14.09
C PRO A 60 10.90 -1.40 -13.18
N LEU A 61 11.06 -0.97 -11.94
CA LEU A 61 12.04 -1.51 -10.99
C LEU A 61 11.38 -2.34 -9.87
N ALA A 62 10.12 -2.75 -10.05
CA ALA A 62 9.37 -3.53 -9.06
C ALA A 62 10.00 -4.90 -8.74
N GLU A 63 10.75 -5.48 -9.69
CA GLU A 63 11.38 -6.80 -9.57
C GLU A 63 12.84 -6.73 -9.11
N ILE A 64 13.33 -5.56 -8.70
CA ILE A 64 14.69 -5.45 -8.15
C ILE A 64 14.82 -6.37 -6.93
N GLU A 65 15.96 -7.08 -6.88
CA GLU A 65 16.34 -7.94 -5.75
C GLU A 65 16.26 -7.12 -4.44
N PRO A 66 15.54 -7.60 -3.40
CA PRO A 66 15.37 -6.85 -2.15
C PRO A 66 16.68 -6.37 -1.53
N GLU A 67 17.78 -7.11 -1.72
CA GLU A 67 19.12 -6.75 -1.22
C GLU A 67 19.73 -5.51 -1.90
N ARG A 68 19.18 -5.09 -3.04
CA ARG A 68 19.59 -3.88 -3.76
C ARG A 68 18.70 -2.68 -3.47
N ILE A 69 17.54 -2.90 -2.84
CA ILE A 69 16.63 -1.85 -2.44
C ILE A 69 17.18 -1.23 -1.14
N ARG A 70 17.22 0.10 -1.08
CA ARG A 70 17.59 0.81 0.14
C ARG A 70 16.57 0.52 1.24
N GLU A 71 17.03 0.22 2.45
CA GLU A 71 16.15 0.11 3.62
C GLU A 71 15.47 1.45 3.92
N ILE A 72 14.23 1.40 4.38
CA ILE A 72 13.50 2.59 4.85
C ILE A 72 14.11 2.98 6.21
N GLU A 73 14.43 4.27 6.37
CA GLU A 73 14.99 4.82 7.59
C GLU A 73 13.88 5.02 8.65
N ALA A 74 14.25 5.05 9.93
CA ALA A 74 13.26 5.12 11.02
C ALA A 74 12.40 6.40 10.97
N ASP A 75 13.00 7.53 10.58
CA ASP A 75 12.30 8.81 10.40
C ASP A 75 11.35 8.77 9.19
N GLU A 76 11.69 8.02 8.14
CA GLU A 76 10.82 7.75 7.00
C GLU A 76 9.59 6.93 7.42
N GLU A 77 9.78 5.86 8.21
CA GLU A 77 8.69 5.05 8.76
C GLU A 77 7.76 5.89 9.67
N GLU A 78 8.34 6.68 10.58
CA GLU A 78 7.60 7.59 11.45
C GLU A 78 6.77 8.60 10.64
N TRP A 79 7.38 9.20 9.61
CA TRP A 79 6.68 10.16 8.76
C TRP A 79 5.52 9.50 8.01
N LEU A 80 5.74 8.31 7.44
CA LEU A 80 4.71 7.56 6.70
C LEU A 80 3.53 7.19 7.60
N PHE A 81 3.82 6.69 8.80
CA PHE A 81 2.80 6.37 9.79
C PHE A 81 1.99 7.62 10.16
N LEU A 82 2.66 8.73 10.49
CA LEU A 82 1.98 9.97 10.84
C LEU A 82 1.17 10.54 9.67
N ALA A 83 1.71 10.51 8.45
CA ALA A 83 1.03 10.95 7.23
C ALA A 83 -0.26 10.17 7.00
N ARG A 84 -0.23 8.84 7.20
CA ARG A 84 -1.44 8.01 7.17
C ARG A 84 -2.43 8.40 8.25
N MET A 85 -1.97 8.60 9.49
CA MET A 85 -2.84 8.94 10.62
C MET A 85 -3.57 10.27 10.46
N ILE A 86 -2.94 11.27 9.83
CA ILE A 86 -3.57 12.56 9.53
C ILE A 86 -4.37 12.55 8.22
N GLY A 87 -4.44 11.41 7.52
CA GLY A 87 -5.21 11.24 6.28
C GLY A 87 -4.56 11.82 5.03
N TRP A 88 -3.23 12.01 5.04
CA TRP A 88 -2.49 12.37 3.84
C TRP A 88 -2.25 11.18 2.92
N LEU A 89 -2.13 9.99 3.48
CA LEU A 89 -2.05 8.73 2.74
C LEU A 89 -3.41 8.02 2.76
N GLU A 90 -3.92 7.64 1.58
CA GLU A 90 -5.20 6.96 1.41
C GLU A 90 -5.01 5.44 1.33
N VAL A 91 -4.32 4.87 2.33
CA VAL A 91 -3.96 3.44 2.39
C VAL A 91 -4.18 2.84 3.78
N ASP A 92 -4.42 1.52 3.81
CA ASP A 92 -4.52 0.77 5.05
C ASP A 92 -3.14 0.43 5.63
N ASP A 93 -2.14 0.23 4.78
CA ASP A 93 -0.74 0.03 5.12
C ASP A 93 0.08 1.14 4.47
N GLU A 94 0.81 1.92 5.27
CA GLU A 94 1.59 3.05 4.79
C GLU A 94 2.66 2.67 3.74
N LEU A 95 3.16 1.44 3.75
CA LEU A 95 4.14 0.96 2.77
C LEU A 95 3.53 0.76 1.38
N ASP A 96 2.22 0.54 1.28
CA ASP A 96 1.51 0.44 -0.01
C ASP A 96 1.52 1.77 -0.78
N ALA A 97 1.71 2.89 -0.07
CA ALA A 97 1.86 4.21 -0.70
C ALA A 97 3.19 4.36 -1.45
N LEU A 98 4.16 3.47 -1.18
CA LEU A 98 5.49 3.52 -1.77
C LEU A 98 5.64 2.64 -3.01
N TYR A 99 6.66 2.98 -3.78
CA TYR A 99 7.24 2.10 -4.78
C TYR A 99 8.71 2.46 -5.06
N PHE A 100 9.54 1.42 -5.18
CA PHE A 100 10.95 1.61 -5.50
C PHE A 100 11.11 1.80 -7.00
N THR A 101 11.55 2.98 -7.43
CA THR A 101 11.63 3.34 -8.84
C THR A 101 12.61 4.47 -9.11
N ALA A 102 12.87 4.74 -10.38
CA ALA A 102 13.67 5.87 -10.85
C ALA A 102 12.83 6.73 -11.81
N PRO A 103 13.15 8.01 -12.04
CA PRO A 103 12.36 8.85 -12.92
C PRO A 103 12.64 8.52 -14.41
N PRO A 104 11.69 8.79 -15.32
CA PRO A 104 11.96 8.76 -16.76
C PRO A 104 13.01 9.80 -17.15
N PRO A 105 13.68 9.66 -18.30
CA PRO A 105 13.44 8.67 -19.35
C PRO A 105 14.26 7.38 -19.23
N SER A 106 15.27 7.33 -18.36
CA SER A 106 16.24 6.23 -18.32
C SER A 106 15.92 5.14 -17.30
N PHE A 107 15.10 5.43 -16.28
CA PHE A 107 14.80 4.48 -15.19
C PHE A 107 16.08 3.83 -14.62
N ASP A 108 17.11 4.65 -14.42
CA ASP A 108 18.45 4.20 -14.03
C ASP A 108 18.41 3.64 -12.60
N GLU A 109 18.83 2.38 -12.41
CA GLU A 109 18.91 1.72 -11.10
C GLU A 109 19.75 2.52 -10.09
N ILE A 110 20.75 3.27 -10.56
CA ILE A 110 21.60 4.11 -9.71
C ILE A 110 20.80 5.29 -9.10
N GLN A 111 19.74 5.72 -9.79
CA GLN A 111 18.85 6.79 -9.34
C GLN A 111 17.59 6.26 -8.64
N ALA A 112 17.48 4.94 -8.47
CA ALA A 112 16.31 4.34 -7.87
C ALA A 112 16.23 4.65 -6.37
N ASP A 113 15.06 5.08 -5.92
CA ASP A 113 14.76 5.32 -4.51
C ASP A 113 13.29 4.99 -4.23
N TRP A 114 12.86 5.16 -2.99
CA TRP A 114 11.46 5.13 -2.62
C TRP A 114 10.76 6.40 -3.08
N TYR A 115 9.73 6.25 -3.93
CA TYR A 115 8.85 7.33 -4.32
C TYR A 115 7.48 7.15 -3.67
N LEU A 116 6.81 8.26 -3.40
CA LEU A 116 5.41 8.25 -2.95
C LEU A 116 4.47 8.29 -4.17
N ARG A 117 3.47 7.41 -4.20
CA ARG A 117 2.52 7.33 -5.31
C ARG A 117 1.49 8.46 -5.21
N PRO A 118 1.40 9.38 -6.19
CA PRO A 118 0.51 10.54 -6.08
C PRO A 118 -0.96 10.14 -5.95
N VAL A 119 -1.37 9.07 -6.63
CA VAL A 119 -2.74 8.54 -6.62
C VAL A 119 -3.21 7.96 -5.27
N LEU A 120 -2.28 7.75 -4.33
CA LEU A 120 -2.57 7.28 -2.97
C LEU A 120 -2.35 8.38 -1.93
N THR A 121 -2.22 9.63 -2.38
CA THR A 121 -2.06 10.81 -1.53
C THR A 121 -3.12 11.85 -1.82
N THR A 122 -3.34 12.74 -0.86
CA THR A 122 -4.28 13.86 -1.03
C THR A 122 -3.62 15.16 -1.48
N PHE A 123 -2.29 15.17 -1.67
CA PHE A 123 -1.52 16.41 -1.85
C PHE A 123 -0.45 16.37 -2.94
N LEU A 124 0.03 15.19 -3.37
CA LEU A 124 0.99 15.10 -4.47
C LEU A 124 0.29 14.99 -5.82
N GLU A 125 0.80 15.72 -6.80
CA GLU A 125 0.36 15.64 -8.19
C GLU A 125 1.20 14.66 -9.01
N GLU A 126 2.48 14.51 -8.66
CA GLU A 126 3.45 13.67 -9.36
C GLU A 126 4.20 12.76 -8.36
N PRO A 127 4.81 11.66 -8.82
CA PRO A 127 5.64 10.84 -7.95
C PRO A 127 6.91 11.58 -7.56
N THR A 128 7.15 11.65 -6.26
CA THR A 128 8.27 12.39 -5.67
C THR A 128 9.05 11.47 -4.73
N PRO A 129 10.40 11.56 -4.69
CA PRO A 129 11.21 10.81 -3.74
C PRO A 129 10.75 11.06 -2.30
N LEU A 130 10.69 10.01 -1.48
CA LEU A 130 10.18 10.09 -0.11
C LEU A 130 10.93 11.15 0.72
N LYS A 131 12.25 11.21 0.60
CA LYS A 131 13.08 12.20 1.30
C LYS A 131 12.73 13.64 0.91
N ASP A 132 12.45 13.87 -0.36
CA ASP A 132 12.06 15.20 -0.85
C ASP A 132 10.65 15.55 -0.34
N VAL A 133 9.72 14.58 -0.35
CA VAL A 133 8.38 14.77 0.23
C VAL A 133 8.47 15.13 1.71
N MET A 134 9.29 14.43 2.49
CA MET A 134 9.46 14.71 3.92
C MET A 134 10.03 16.12 4.17
N ALA A 135 10.95 16.57 3.32
CA ALA A 135 11.56 17.89 3.42
C ALA A 135 10.57 19.01 3.04
N ASP A 136 9.80 18.82 1.98
CA ASP A 136 8.85 19.82 1.45
C ASP A 136 7.52 19.82 2.22
N HIS A 137 7.14 18.68 2.79
CA HIS A 137 5.88 18.46 3.50
C HIS A 137 6.12 17.89 4.91
N PRO A 138 6.70 18.68 5.84
CA PRO A 138 6.82 18.26 7.23
C PRO A 138 5.44 18.11 7.87
N ILE A 139 5.25 17.06 8.67
CA ILE A 139 3.98 16.79 9.36
C ILE A 139 3.68 17.91 10.36
N PRO A 140 2.57 18.66 10.20
CA PRO A 140 2.18 19.66 11.18
C PRO A 140 1.67 18.98 12.45
N HIS A 141 2.38 19.17 13.58
CA HIS A 141 2.01 18.59 14.88
C HIS A 141 0.57 18.90 15.31
N GLN A 142 0.05 20.07 14.94
CA GLN A 142 -1.35 20.44 15.18
C GLN A 142 -2.37 19.49 14.55
N LEU A 143 -2.05 18.84 13.43
CA LEU A 143 -2.93 17.83 12.82
C LEU A 143 -2.86 16.52 13.61
N VAL A 144 -1.67 16.15 14.08
CA VAL A 144 -1.47 14.96 14.91
C VAL A 144 -2.22 15.09 16.24
N ASP A 145 -2.15 16.27 16.87
CA ASP A 145 -2.91 16.59 18.09
C ASP A 145 -4.42 16.40 17.91
N GLN A 146 -4.95 16.76 16.74
CA GLN A 146 -6.38 16.57 16.43
C GLN A 146 -6.74 15.08 16.35
N VAL A 147 -5.86 14.25 15.80
CA VAL A 147 -6.03 12.80 15.75
C VAL A 147 -6.02 12.21 17.17
N ILE A 148 -5.05 12.61 18.00
CA ILE A 148 -4.97 12.21 19.42
C ILE A 148 -6.24 12.63 20.17
N ALA A 149 -6.68 13.88 20.01
CA ALA A 149 -7.89 14.39 20.63
C ALA A 149 -9.13 13.61 20.19
N HIS A 150 -9.21 13.22 18.91
CA HIS A 150 -10.30 12.40 18.39
C HIS A 150 -10.33 11.01 19.05
N HIS A 151 -9.18 10.32 19.13
CA HIS A 151 -9.07 9.01 19.79
C HIS A 151 -9.43 9.08 21.28
N THR A 152 -8.82 10.00 22.02
CA THR A 152 -9.05 10.15 23.48
C THR A 152 -10.49 10.56 23.80
N LYS A 153 -11.14 11.35 22.94
CA LYS A 153 -12.57 11.66 23.04
C LYS A 153 -13.44 10.41 22.85
N ARG A 154 -13.13 9.53 21.90
CA ARG A 154 -13.85 8.25 21.72
C ARG A 154 -13.73 7.36 22.96
N LEU A 155 -12.57 7.39 23.61
CA LEU A 155 -12.32 6.69 24.88
C LEU A 155 -12.91 7.40 26.12
N LYS A 156 -13.53 8.58 25.95
CA LYS A 156 -14.12 9.40 27.02
C LYS A 156 -13.11 9.80 28.10
N TRP A 157 -11.86 10.03 27.72
CA TRP A 157 -10.85 10.47 28.66
C TRP A 157 -11.05 11.94 29.04
N LYS A 158 -10.68 12.26 30.28
CA LYS A 158 -10.59 13.65 30.74
C LYS A 158 -9.21 14.20 30.39
N PRO A 159 -9.04 15.54 30.26
CA PRO A 159 -7.76 16.14 29.89
C PRO A 159 -6.59 15.71 30.80
N GLU A 160 -6.84 15.55 32.10
CA GLU A 160 -5.78 15.14 33.04
C GLU A 160 -5.25 13.74 32.71
N ARG A 161 -6.12 12.83 32.28
CA ARG A 161 -5.73 11.48 31.86
C ARG A 161 -4.96 11.50 30.55
N VAL A 162 -5.29 12.41 29.63
CA VAL A 162 -4.57 12.56 28.36
C VAL A 162 -3.14 13.03 28.63
N ALA A 163 -2.97 14.07 29.44
CA ALA A 163 -1.66 14.58 29.80
C ALA A 163 -0.79 13.53 30.51
N THR A 164 -1.37 12.77 31.47
CA THR A 164 -0.64 11.66 32.12
C THR A 164 -0.24 10.58 31.12
N PHE A 165 -1.13 10.20 30.20
CA PHE A 165 -0.82 9.20 29.18
C PHE A 165 0.30 9.65 28.25
N ILE A 166 0.26 10.89 27.75
CA ILE A 166 1.31 11.45 26.89
C ILE A 166 2.65 11.45 27.63
N GLN A 167 2.65 11.84 28.90
CA GLN A 167 3.85 11.83 29.73
C GLN A 167 4.37 10.41 30.01
N ASP A 168 3.48 9.45 30.24
CA ASP A 168 3.85 8.05 30.49
C ASP A 168 4.48 7.39 29.25
N VAL A 169 4.00 7.72 28.05
CA VAL A 169 4.52 7.15 26.78
C VAL A 169 5.80 7.84 26.31
N SER A 170 5.81 9.17 26.27
CA SER A 170 6.93 9.95 25.71
C SER A 170 8.02 10.30 26.73
N GLY A 171 7.72 10.24 28.03
CA GLY A 171 8.58 10.80 29.08
C GLY A 171 8.70 12.33 29.04
N LYS A 172 7.95 13.00 28.16
CA LYS A 172 8.00 14.44 27.88
C LYS A 172 6.65 15.10 28.14
N THR A 173 6.65 16.43 28.19
CA THR A 173 5.42 17.23 28.17
C THR A 173 5.05 17.58 26.73
N GLU A 174 3.76 17.88 26.49
CA GLU A 174 3.19 18.14 25.15
C GLU A 174 3.96 19.15 24.28
N THR A 175 4.70 20.09 24.89
CA THR A 175 5.39 21.16 24.14
C THR A 175 6.67 20.73 23.44
N ASP A 176 7.26 19.59 23.81
CA ASP A 176 8.59 19.16 23.34
C ASP A 176 8.56 17.86 22.54
N LEU A 177 7.37 17.47 22.04
CA LEU A 177 7.19 16.22 21.30
C LEU A 177 7.76 16.31 19.88
N LEU A 178 8.48 15.26 19.50
CA LEU A 178 8.99 14.99 18.16
C LEU A 178 8.12 13.97 17.44
N ASN A 179 8.39 13.73 16.15
CA ASN A 179 7.64 12.76 15.35
C ASN A 179 7.68 11.36 15.96
N GLU A 180 8.84 10.91 16.45
CA GLU A 180 8.99 9.66 17.21
C GLU A 180 8.00 9.55 18.39
N ASP A 181 7.83 10.62 19.16
CA ASP A 181 6.97 10.63 20.34
C ASP A 181 5.49 10.55 19.90
N TYR A 182 5.13 11.33 18.87
CA TYR A 182 3.79 11.30 18.30
C TYR A 182 3.43 9.93 17.71
N ALA A 183 4.38 9.29 17.02
CA ALA A 183 4.20 7.96 16.47
C ALA A 183 3.94 6.95 17.60
N ALA A 184 4.76 6.97 18.66
CA ALA A 184 4.58 6.11 19.83
C ALA A 184 3.22 6.33 20.52
N ILE A 185 2.84 7.58 20.75
CA ILE A 185 1.56 7.95 21.39
C ILE A 185 0.37 7.41 20.57
N LEU A 186 0.40 7.59 19.25
CA LEU A 186 -0.69 7.15 18.37
C LEU A 186 -0.73 5.63 18.23
N LEU A 187 0.42 4.95 18.15
CA LEU A 187 0.49 3.49 18.16
C LEU A 187 -0.16 2.94 19.44
N GLU A 188 0.22 3.44 20.61
CA GLU A 188 -0.38 3.01 21.88
C GLU A 188 -1.89 3.29 21.93
N LEU A 189 -2.35 4.44 21.42
CA LEU A 189 -3.78 4.75 21.35
C LEU A 189 -4.59 3.84 20.42
N GLN A 190 -3.97 3.27 19.37
CA GLN A 190 -4.65 2.31 18.50
C GLN A 190 -4.89 0.95 19.17
N HIS A 191 -4.10 0.61 20.19
CA HIS A 191 -4.22 -0.65 20.93
C HIS A 191 -5.28 -0.61 22.06
N LEU A 192 -5.89 0.56 22.32
CA LEU A 192 -6.83 0.81 23.42
C LEU A 192 -8.30 0.92 22.95
#